data_AF-A0A382N6T0-F1
#
_entry.id   AF-A0A382N6T0-F1
#
_cell.length_a   1.000
_cell.length_b   1.000
_cell.length_c   1.000
_cell.angle_alpha   90.00
_cell.angle_beta   90.00
_cell.angle_gamma   90.00
#
_symmetry.space_group_name_H-M   'P 1'
#
loop_
_entity.id
_entity.type
_entity.pdbx_description
1 polymer ?
#
loop_
_entity_poly.entity_id
_entity_poly.type
_entity_poly.pdbx_seq_one_letter_code
_entity_poly.pdbx_strand_id
1 'polypeptide(L)' 'MLTTEQLNHYSTHGFVVPDYRLSDEVLASIRTDHDRLIVQHPEFRDYCPTLLAYDLA' A
#
# COMPACT_ATOMS: atom_id res chain seq x y z
N MET A 1 -7.29 11.47 -11.70
CA MET A 1 -7.69 10.57 -12.80
C MET A 1 -6.49 10.37 -13.70
N LEU A 2 -6.33 9.17 -14.28
CA LEU A 2 -5.21 8.87 -15.18
C LEU A 2 -5.35 9.64 -16.50
N THR A 3 -4.22 10.04 -17.08
CA THR A 3 -4.20 10.63 -18.42
C THR A 3 -4.40 9.56 -19.50
N THR A 4 -4.76 9.98 -20.72
CA THR A 4 -4.86 9.08 -21.87
C THR A 4 -3.54 8.33 -22.14
N GLU A 5 -2.40 9.01 -21.99
CA GLU A 5 -1.08 8.41 -22.14
C GLU A 5 -0.83 7.31 -21.10
N GLN A 6 -1.23 7.56 -19.86
CA GLN A 6 -1.15 6.59 -18.76
C GLN A 6 -2.06 5.38 -18.99
N LEU A 7 -3.26 5.58 -19.53
CA LEU A 7 -4.18 4.49 -19.90
C LEU A 7 -3.63 3.63 -21.04
N ASN A 8 -3.04 4.26 -22.06
CA ASN A 8 -2.39 3.54 -23.16
C ASN A 8 -1.15 2.77 -22.68
N HIS A 9 -0.36 3.37 -21.79
CA HIS A 9 0.79 2.70 -21.18
C HIS A 9 0.35 1.48 -20.37
N TYR A 10 -0.68 1.62 -19.54
CA TYR A 10 -1.27 0.51 -18.78
C TYR A 10 -1.74 -0.61 -19.71
N SER A 11 -2.44 -0.27 -20.79
CA SER A 11 -2.97 -1.27 -21.74
C SER A 11 -1.85 -2.05 -22.44
N THR A 12 -0.69 -1.43 -22.67
CA THR A 12 0.45 -2.06 -23.36
C THR A 12 1.39 -2.79 -22.40
N HIS A 13 1.62 -2.26 -21.20
CA HIS A 13 2.67 -2.72 -20.27
C HIS A 13 2.16 -3.31 -18.97
N GLY A 14 0.85 -3.21 -18.69
CA GLY A 14 0.22 -3.77 -17.49
C GLY A 14 0.41 -2.94 -16.21
N PHE A 15 1.03 -1.76 -16.27
CA PHE A 15 1.19 -0.88 -15.11
C PHE A 15 1.15 0.61 -15.48
N VAL A 16 0.97 1.46 -14.46
CA VAL A 16 1.06 2.92 -14.55
C VAL A 16 1.78 3.46 -13.32
N VAL A 17 2.56 4.52 -13.50
CA VAL A 17 3.07 5.33 -12.39
C VAL A 17 2.28 6.63 -12.38
N PRO A 18 1.27 6.78 -11.51
CA PRO A 18 0.52 8.02 -11.42
C PRO A 18 1.38 9.11 -10.78
N ASP A 19 1.13 10.37 -11.16
CA ASP A 19 1.63 11.54 -10.43
C ASP A 19 0.79 11.79 -9.18
N TYR A 20 0.79 10.78 -8.31
CA TYR A 20 0.13 10.77 -7.03
C TYR A 20 1.14 10.31 -5.98
N ARG A 21 1.17 11.03 -4.87
CA ARG A 21 2.04 10.75 -3.73
C ARG A 21 1.21 10.87 -2.47
N LEU A 22 1.37 9.91 -1.58
CA LEU A 22 0.88 10.04 -0.21
C LEU A 22 1.72 11.10 0.50
N SER A 23 1.11 11.83 1.44
CA SER A 23 1.87 12.72 2.30
C SER A 23 2.79 11.92 3.23
N ASP A 24 3.88 12.54 3.67
CA ASP A 24 4.81 11.92 4.62
C ASP A 24 4.11 11.51 5.92
N GLU A 25 3.12 12.30 6.36
CA GLU A 25 2.28 12.00 7.52
C GLU A 25 1.51 10.69 7.35
N VAL A 26 0.86 10.50 6.20
CA VAL A 26 0.12 9.26 5.91
C VAL A 26 1.07 8.06 5.85
N LEU A 27 2.23 8.22 5.22
CA LEU A 27 3.26 7.17 5.17
C LEU A 27 3.78 6.81 6.57
N ALA A 28 3.95 7.79 7.46
CA ALA A 28 4.38 7.57 8.83
C ALA A 28 3.31 6.82 9.65
N SER A 29 2.03 7.15 9.46
CA SER A 29 0.92 6.42 10.10
C SER A 29 0.92 4.95 9.69
N ILE A 30 0.97 4.66 8.38
CA ILE A 30 0.97 3.28 7.86
C ILE A 30 2.12 2.46 8.44
N ARG A 31 3.32 3.04 8.56
CA ARG A 31 4.49 2.37 9.16
C ARG A 31 4.25 2.06 10.64
N THR A 32 3.72 3.03 11.38
CA THR A 32 3.45 2.88 12.81
C THR A 32 2.43 1.77 13.07
N ASP A 33 1.36 1.72 12.27
CA ASP A 33 0.33 0.69 12.38
C ASP A 33 0.89 -0.69 12.03
N HIS A 34 1.65 -0.79 10.94
CA HIS A 34 2.32 -2.04 10.57
C HIS A 34 3.27 -2.54 11.67
N ASP A 35 4.11 -1.68 12.24
CA ASP A 35 5.06 -2.06 13.28
C ASP A 35 4.34 -2.57 14.54
N ARG A 36 3.26 -1.89 14.96
CA ARG A 36 2.40 -2.34 16.06
C ARG A 36 1.81 -3.72 15.79
N LEU A 37 1.27 -3.96 14.59
CA LEU A 37 0.61 -5.21 14.25
C LEU A 37 1.61 -6.36 14.12
N ILE A 38 2.79 -6.15 13.53
CA ILE A 38 3.83 -7.18 13.40
C ILE A 38 4.37 -7.64 14.75
N VAL A 39 4.45 -6.74 15.73
CA VAL A 39 4.84 -7.13 17.09
C VAL A 39 3.80 -8.07 17.72
N GLN A 40 2.51 -7.87 17.41
CA GLN A 40 1.41 -8.69 17.93
C GLN A 40 1.23 -10.01 17.16
N HIS A 41 1.50 -9.99 15.86
CA HIS A 41 1.33 -11.12 14.95
C HIS A 41 2.58 -11.36 14.08
N PRO A 42 3.70 -11.78 14.69
CA PRO A 42 4.97 -11.96 13.98
C PRO A 42 4.92 -13.02 12.88
N GLU A 43 3.98 -13.97 12.95
CA GLU A 43 3.72 -14.99 11.93
C GLU A 43 3.34 -14.41 10.56
N PHE A 44 2.87 -13.16 10.50
CA PHE A 44 2.47 -12.48 9.25
C PHE A 44 3.49 -11.46 8.76
N ARG A 45 4.73 -11.49 9.25
CA ARG A 45 5.81 -10.58 8.82
C ARG A 45 5.94 -10.43 7.31
N ASP A 46 5.84 -11.55 6.58
CA ASP A 46 5.94 -11.59 5.12
C ASP A 46 4.57 -11.72 4.44
N TYR A 47 3.47 -11.57 5.19
CA TYR A 47 2.10 -11.69 4.70
C TYR A 47 1.20 -10.53 5.18
N CYS A 48 1.64 -9.33 4.83
CA CYS A 48 1.01 -8.05 5.18
C CYS A 48 -0.52 -7.96 4.91
N PRO A 49 -1.09 -8.53 3.83
CA PRO A 49 -2.55 -8.48 3.62
C PRO A 49 -3.37 -9.11 4.76
N THR A 50 -2.86 -10.20 5.34
CA THR A 50 -3.53 -10.85 6.48
C THR A 50 -3.32 -10.07 7.77
N LEU A 51 -2.17 -9.42 7.92
CA LEU A 51 -1.90 -8.58 9.07
C LEU A 51 -2.93 -7.45 9.22
N LEU A 52 -3.31 -6.81 8.11
CA LEU A 52 -4.30 -5.73 8.11
C LEU A 52 -5.68 -6.18 8.62
N ALA A 53 -6.03 -7.46 8.47
CA ALA A 53 -7.32 -7.98 8.95
C ALA A 53 -7.47 -7.89 10.48
N TYR A 54 -6.35 -7.85 11.22
CA TYR A 54 -6.34 -7.72 12.69
C TYR A 54 -6.52 -6.28 13.17
N ASP A 55 -6.39 -5.29 12.30
CA ASP A 55 -6.59 -3.88 12.61
C ASP A 55 -8.05 -3.42 12.40
N LEU A 56 -8.81 -4.19 11.60
CA LEU A 56 -10.19 -3.90 11.21
C LEU A 56 -11.23 -4.63 12.08
N ALA A 57 -10.80 -5.32 13.13
CA ALA A 57 -11.63 -6.15 14.01
C ALA A 57 -12.21 -5.39 15.21
#